data_AF-A0A535Y108-F1
#
_entry.id   AF-A0A535Y108-F1
#
_cell.length_a   1.000
_cell.length_b   1.000
_cell.length_c   1.000
_cell.angle_alpha   90.00
_cell.angle_beta   90.00
_cell.angle_gamma   90.00
#
_symmetry.space_group_name_H-M   'P 1'
#
loop_
_entity.id
_entity.type
_entity.pdbx_description
1 polymer ?
#
loop_
_entity_poly.entity_id
_entity_poly.type
_entity_poly.pdbx_seq_one_letter_code
_entity_poly.pdbx_strand_id
1 'polypeptide(L)'
;MHIHFKIRTTNGSQVSDFTSQLFFDDSLNSEVFAQAPYNEKTGSFLRNAQDGIYTGGGDKLLLKPTKSGSSYAATFDIGLA
;
A
#
# COMPACT_ATOMS: atom_id res chain seq x y z
N MET A 1 6.19 -3.75 -0.22
CA MET A 1 5.37 -3.58 1.02
C MET A 1 3.98 -3.13 0.61
N HIS A 2 2.91 -3.69 1.18
CA HIS A 2 1.55 -3.28 0.84
C HIS A 2 0.60 -3.37 2.04
N ILE A 3 -0.54 -2.69 1.94
CA ILE A 3 -1.66 -2.78 2.89
C ILE A 3 -2.90 -3.19 2.11
N HIS A 4 -3.50 -4.33 2.47
CA HIS A 4 -4.79 -4.73 1.89
C HIS A 4 -5.92 -3.84 2.38
N PHE A 5 -6.89 -3.60 1.51
CA PHE A 5 -8.16 -3.00 1.89
C PHE A 5 -9.32 -3.68 1.18
N LYS A 6 -10.50 -3.61 1.80
CA LYS A 6 -11.75 -4.08 1.23
C LYS A 6 -12.83 -3.05 1.50
N ILE A 7 -13.62 -2.74 0.49
CA ILE A 7 -14.76 -1.83 0.57
C ILE A 7 -15.99 -2.62 0.16
N ARG A 8 -17.05 -2.51 0.96
CA ARG A 8 -18.38 -3.00 0.61
C ARG A 8 -19.27 -1.80 0.30
N THR A 9 -19.85 -1.76 -0.89
CA THR A 9 -20.83 -0.76 -1.29
C THR A 9 -22.21 -1.40 -1.46
N THR A 10 -23.24 -0.60 -1.24
CA THR A 10 -24.63 -0.99 -1.45
C THR A 10 -25.31 0.05 -2.32
N ASN A 11 -25.91 -0.37 -3.43
CA ASN A 11 -26.72 0.46 -4.31
C ASN A 11 -28.11 -0.17 -4.45
N GLY A 12 -29.10 0.38 -3.73
CA GLY A 12 -30.40 -0.26 -3.56
C GLY A 12 -30.25 -1.62 -2.90
N SER A 13 -30.71 -2.68 -3.58
CA SER A 13 -30.56 -4.07 -3.12
C SER A 13 -29.26 -4.75 -3.56
N GLN A 14 -28.47 -4.12 -4.44
CA GLN A 14 -27.20 -4.69 -4.90
C GLN A 14 -26.09 -4.41 -3.88
N VAL A 15 -25.39 -5.46 -3.48
CA VAL A 15 -24.19 -5.40 -2.62
C VAL A 15 -22.98 -5.76 -3.47
N SER A 16 -21.89 -4.99 -3.37
CA SER A 16 -20.65 -5.27 -4.09
C SER A 16 -19.44 -5.11 -3.18
N ASP A 17 -18.47 -6.02 -3.35
CA ASP A 17 -17.20 -6.00 -2.64
C ASP A 17 -16.07 -5.63 -3.60
N PHE A 18 -15.31 -4.60 -3.26
CA PHE A 18 -14.05 -4.26 -3.91
C PHE A 18 -12.90 -4.61 -2.98
N THR A 19 -11.97 -5.47 -3.43
CA THR A 19 -10.78 -5.86 -2.66
C THR A 19 -9.55 -5.48 -3.45
N SER A 20 -8.62 -4.78 -2.81
CA SER A 20 -7.38 -4.35 -3.44
C SER A 20 -6.29 -4.14 -2.38
N GLN A 21 -5.19 -3.50 -2.76
CA GLN A 21 -4.07 -3.21 -1.87
C GLN A 21 -3.37 -1.90 -2.26
N LEU A 22 -2.88 -1.18 -1.26
CA LEU A 22 -2.04 0.01 -1.42
C LEU A 22 -0.57 -0.39 -1.38
N PHE A 23 0.25 0.21 -2.22
CA PHE A 23 1.69 0.02 -2.26
C PHE A 23 2.42 1.27 -1.77
N PHE A 24 3.73 1.15 -1.57
CA PHE A 24 4.60 2.23 -1.15
C PHE A 24 5.84 2.27 -2.03
N ASP A 25 6.37 3.47 -2.25
CA ASP A 25 7.62 3.66 -2.98
C ASP A 25 8.78 2.86 -2.37
N ASP A 26 9.63 2.32 -3.24
CA ASP A 26 10.76 1.50 -2.84
C ASP A 26 11.83 2.29 -2.04
N SER A 27 11.93 3.60 -2.25
CA SER A 27 12.78 4.47 -1.44
C SER A 27 12.28 4.55 0.01
N LEU A 28 11.00 4.84 0.21
CA LEU A 28 10.36 4.88 1.52
C LEU A 28 10.46 3.51 2.23
N ASN A 29 10.19 2.42 1.50
CA ASN A 29 10.34 1.06 2.05
C ASN A 29 11.76 0.83 2.56
N SER A 30 12.78 1.27 1.82
CA SER A 30 14.19 1.11 2.24
C SER A 30 14.49 1.89 3.51
N GLU A 31 14.00 3.13 3.62
CA GLU A 31 14.17 3.96 4.83
C GLU A 31 13.50 3.34 6.06
N VAL A 32 12.28 2.82 5.90
CA VAL A 32 11.51 2.20 6.99
C VAL A 32 12.14 0.88 7.42
N PHE A 33 12.54 0.04 6.46
CA PHE A 33 13.15 -1.25 6.76
C PHE A 33 14.56 -1.15 7.36
N ALA A 34 15.23 0.01 7.26
CA ALA A 34 16.49 0.27 7.96
C ALA A 34 16.32 0.59 9.46
N GLN A 35 15.08 0.79 9.94
CA GLN A 35 14.78 1.16 11.32
C GLN A 35 14.29 -0.03 12.14
N ALA A 36 14.53 -0.01 13.45
CA ALA A 36 13.94 -1.00 14.36
C ALA A 36 12.41 -0.84 14.44
N PRO A 37 11.64 -1.95 14.57
CA PRO A 37 12.10 -3.33 14.66
C PRO A 37 12.31 -4.02 13.29
N TYR A 38 12.09 -3.31 12.18
CA TYR A 38 12.10 -3.91 10.85
C TYR A 38 13.50 -4.32 10.37
N ASN A 39 14.53 -3.62 10.83
CA ASN A 39 15.93 -3.92 10.52
C ASN A 39 16.43 -5.25 11.12
N GLU A 40 15.68 -5.86 12.02
CA GLU A 40 15.96 -7.20 12.56
C GLU A 40 15.71 -8.30 11.50
N LYS A 41 14.90 -8.00 10.48
CA LYS A 41 14.64 -8.94 9.39
C LYS A 41 15.89 -9.14 8.52
N THR A 42 16.32 -10.39 8.40
CA THR A 42 17.41 -10.78 7.51
C THR A 42 16.90 -11.02 6.09
N GLY A 43 17.71 -10.64 5.08
CA GLY A 43 17.38 -10.78 3.66
C GLY A 43 16.79 -9.52 3.01
N SER A 44 16.72 -9.51 1.68
CA SER A 44 16.12 -8.39 0.92
C SER A 44 14.61 -8.48 0.88
N PHE A 45 13.95 -7.33 0.94
CA PHE A 45 12.51 -7.23 0.69
C PHE A 45 12.24 -7.24 -0.82
N LEU A 46 11.09 -7.81 -1.19
CA LEU A 46 10.62 -7.78 -2.58
C LEU A 46 10.36 -6.32 -2.99
N ARG A 47 11.02 -5.88 -4.06
CA ARG A 47 10.81 -4.56 -4.67
C ARG A 47 9.51 -4.55 -5.46
N ASN A 48 8.94 -3.36 -5.68
CA ASN A 48 7.70 -3.22 -6.43
C ASN A 48 7.81 -3.82 -7.85
N ALA A 49 8.96 -3.64 -8.51
CA ALA A 49 9.22 -4.23 -9.84
C ALA A 49 9.26 -5.77 -9.86
N GLN A 50 9.37 -6.42 -8.70
CA GLN A 50 9.39 -7.88 -8.55
C GLN A 50 8.05 -8.43 -8.04
N ASP A 51 7.07 -7.56 -7.74
CA ASP A 51 5.74 -7.93 -7.28
C ASP A 51 4.77 -8.00 -8.47
N GLY A 52 4.21 -9.19 -8.71
CA GLY A 52 3.28 -9.44 -9.82
C GLY A 52 1.98 -8.63 -9.73
N ILE A 53 1.51 -8.31 -8.52
CA ILE A 53 0.31 -7.49 -8.32
C ILE A 53 0.65 -6.01 -8.58
N TYR A 54 1.84 -5.57 -8.18
CA TYR A 54 2.29 -4.21 -8.51
C TYR A 54 2.44 -4.02 -10.02
N THR A 55 3.14 -4.94 -10.69
CA THR A 55 3.35 -4.88 -12.15
C THR A 55 2.05 -5.04 -12.95
N GLY A 56 1.01 -5.63 -12.36
CA GLY A 56 -0.35 -5.73 -12.92
C GLY A 56 -1.21 -4.45 -12.81
N GLY A 57 -0.64 -3.29 -12.42
CA GLY A 57 -1.35 -2.00 -12.33
C GLY A 57 -1.38 -1.38 -10.93
N GLY A 58 -0.55 -1.87 -10.01
CA GLY A 58 -0.40 -1.32 -8.67
C GLY A 58 0.37 0.01 -8.60
N ASP A 59 0.94 0.48 -9.71
CA ASP A 59 1.50 1.83 -9.85
C ASP A 59 0.44 2.92 -9.59
N LYS A 60 -0.83 2.63 -9.90
CA LYS A 60 -1.98 3.49 -9.60
C LYS A 60 -2.42 3.45 -8.14
N LEU A 61 -1.85 2.55 -7.34
CA LEU A 61 -2.19 2.28 -5.95
C LEU A 61 -1.05 2.65 -5.00
N LEU A 62 -0.11 3.49 -5.45
CA LEU A 62 0.97 4.02 -4.63
C LEU A 62 0.46 5.07 -3.64
N LEU A 63 0.55 4.75 -2.35
CA LEU A 63 0.36 5.71 -1.28
C LEU A 63 1.57 6.66 -1.22
N LYS A 64 1.32 7.93 -0.88
CA LYS A 64 2.38 8.95 -0.75
C LYS A 64 2.43 9.51 0.69
N PRO A 65 2.95 8.74 1.67
CA PRO A 65 3.01 9.22 3.04
C PRO A 65 4.04 10.33 3.22
N THR A 66 3.65 11.32 4.02
CA THR A 66 4.55 12.38 4.50
C THR A 66 4.81 12.19 5.99
N LYS A 67 6.04 12.48 6.43
CA LYS A 67 6.38 12.49 7.87
C LYS A 67 5.49 13.50 8.60
N SER A 68 4.93 13.08 9.71
CA SER A 68 4.08 13.88 10.60
C SER A 68 4.53 13.65 12.04
N GLY A 69 5.52 14.44 12.49
CA GLY A 69 6.17 14.20 13.77
C GLY A 69 6.90 12.86 13.80
N SER A 70 6.51 11.97 14.71
CA SER A 70 7.06 10.61 14.84
C SER A 70 6.32 9.56 14.01
N SER A 71 5.34 9.95 13.18
CA SER A 71 4.55 9.04 12.34
C SER A 71 4.56 9.44 10.87
N TYR A 72 3.83 8.68 10.05
CA TYR A 72 3.54 9.03 8.66
C TYR A 72 2.04 9.22 8.48
N ALA A 73 1.65 10.19 7.66
CA ALA A 73 0.26 10.45 7.29
C ALA A 73 0.13 10.48 5.76
N ALA A 74 -0.96 9.92 5.24
CA ALA A 74 -1.27 9.92 3.82
C ALA A 74 -2.79 9.89 3.63
N THR A 75 -3.25 10.44 2.51
CA THR A 75 -4.62 10.29 2.02
C THR A 75 -4.58 9.62 0.66
N PHE A 76 -5.55 8.76 0.38
CA PHE A 76 -5.71 8.09 -0.90
C PHE A 76 -7.18 8.08 -1.28
N ASP A 77 -7.50 8.71 -2.40
CA ASP A 77 -8.88 8.79 -2.88
C ASP A 77 -9.24 7.54 -3.69
N ILE A 78 -10.41 6.98 -3.41
CA ILE A 78 -10.90 5.76 -4.06
C ILE A 78 -12.19 6.09 -4.78
N GLY A 79 -12.15 6.01 -6.12
CA GLY A 79 -13.34 6.00 -6.97
C GLY A 79 -13.79 4.58 -7.24
N LEU A 80 -15.07 4.29 -6.97
CA LEU A 80 -15.72 3.02 -7.31
C LEU A 80 -16.83 3.28 -8.33
N ALA A 81 -17.00 2.35 -9.27
CA ALA A 81 -18.08 2.36 -10.27
C ALA A 81 -19.33 1.66 -9.74
#